data_AF-A0A0D6M2Y5-F1
#
_entry.id   AF-A0A0D6M2Y5-F1
#
_cell.length_a   1.000
_cell.length_b   1.000
_cell.length_c   1.000
_cell.angle_alpha   90.00
_cell.angle_beta   90.00
_cell.angle_gamma   90.00
#
_symmetry.space_group_name_H-M   'P 1'
#
loop_
_entity.id
_entity.type
_entity.pdbx_description
1 polymer ?
#
loop_
_entity_poly.entity_id
_entity_poly.type
_entity_poly.pdbx_seq_one_letter_code
_entity_poly.pdbx_strand_id
1 'polypeptide(L)'
;MNTPVKRPHRMTPAITEKMFGSTDLGSLNIQRGRDHAIPSYNTMRTFCGLPKAESFEDFSDMILDRNLRIGLSRNYNTTDDVDFYVGSMLEDPVLGGLVGTTLSCVIGEQFKRLRDGDRFYYENHGVFTPSQLAEIRKSSLSRVICDNGDHFELISQVST
;
A
#
# COMPACT_ATOMS: atom_id res chain seq x y z
N MET A 1 20.72 8.33 -4.76
CA MET A 1 20.36 8.68 -3.37
C MET A 1 19.47 7.58 -2.85
N ASN A 2 19.94 6.75 -1.90
CA ASN A 2 19.05 5.80 -1.22
C ASN A 2 18.17 6.58 -0.26
N THR A 3 16.89 6.71 -0.58
CA THR A 3 15.89 7.23 0.35
C THR A 3 15.99 6.41 1.63
N PRO A 4 16.19 7.02 2.81
CA PRO A 4 16.17 6.28 4.07
C PRO A 4 14.88 5.47 4.14
N VAL A 5 14.99 4.19 4.54
CA VAL A 5 13.82 3.32 4.75
C VAL A 5 12.86 4.07 5.66
N LYS A 6 11.67 4.41 5.14
CA LYS A 6 10.63 5.03 5.96
C LYS A 6 10.31 4.05 7.07
N ARG A 7 10.48 4.49 8.31
CA ARG A 7 9.96 3.77 9.49
C ARG A 7 8.47 3.45 9.27
N PRO A 8 7.93 2.37 9.86
CA PRO A 8 6.56 1.92 9.67
C PRO A 8 5.56 3.07 9.73
N HIS A 9 4.53 2.98 8.89
CA HIS A 9 3.73 4.11 8.44
C HIS A 9 3.11 4.88 9.62
N ARG A 10 3.71 6.03 9.95
CA ARG A 10 3.14 6.95 10.94
C ARG A 10 2.10 7.83 10.27
N MET A 11 0.89 7.76 10.78
CA MET A 11 -0.18 8.67 10.40
C MET A 11 -0.02 10.00 11.13
N THR A 12 -0.40 11.10 10.47
CA THR A 12 -0.28 12.43 11.05
C THR A 12 -1.48 12.72 11.97
N PRO A 13 -1.32 13.57 13.01
CA PRO A 13 -2.45 14.00 13.84
C PRO A 13 -3.59 14.67 13.06
N ALA A 14 -3.30 15.19 11.87
CA ALA A 14 -4.34 15.75 11.00
C ALA A 14 -5.41 14.72 10.60
N ILE A 15 -5.03 13.44 10.48
CA ILE A 15 -5.95 12.36 10.12
C ILE A 15 -6.33 11.44 11.30
N THR A 16 -5.55 11.41 12.39
CA THR A 16 -5.93 10.64 13.60
C THR A 16 -6.78 11.44 14.57
N GLU A 17 -6.62 12.77 14.66
CA GLU A 17 -7.32 13.58 15.66
C GLU A 17 -8.31 14.57 15.06
N LYS A 18 -8.04 15.02 13.81
CA LYS A 18 -8.71 16.19 13.22
C LYS A 18 -9.39 15.90 11.90
N MET A 19 -9.49 14.64 11.46
CA MET A 19 -10.18 14.34 10.21
C MET A 19 -11.63 14.79 10.35
N PHE A 20 -12.09 15.65 9.43
CA PHE A 20 -13.43 16.27 9.50
C PHE A 20 -13.79 16.87 10.87
N GLY A 21 -12.79 17.39 11.60
CA GLY A 21 -12.96 18.09 12.87
C GLY A 21 -12.90 17.25 14.15
N SER A 22 -13.07 15.92 14.09
CA SER A 22 -13.00 15.05 15.30
C SER A 22 -12.85 13.54 15.03
N THR A 23 -12.57 13.15 13.79
CA THR A 23 -12.53 11.74 13.38
C THR A 23 -11.10 11.20 13.32
N ASP A 24 -10.93 9.96 13.75
CA ASP A 24 -9.70 9.17 13.61
C ASP A 24 -9.81 8.21 12.41
N LEU A 25 -9.08 8.50 11.34
CA LEU A 25 -9.04 7.67 10.14
C LEU A 25 -8.48 6.27 10.40
N GLY A 26 -7.54 6.11 11.34
CA GLY A 26 -6.93 4.83 11.65
C GLY A 26 -7.92 3.91 12.33
N SER A 27 -8.57 4.43 13.37
CA SER A 27 -9.67 3.75 14.06
C SER A 27 -10.82 3.42 13.10
N LEU A 28 -11.14 4.33 12.17
CA LEU A 28 -12.14 4.06 11.12
C LEU A 28 -11.72 2.94 10.17
N ASN A 29 -10.46 2.90 9.72
CA ASN A 29 -9.97 1.85 8.83
C ASN A 29 -9.97 0.48 9.52
N ILE A 30 -9.61 0.43 10.81
CA ILE A 30 -9.76 -0.77 11.65
C ILE A 30 -11.22 -1.22 11.68
N GLN A 31 -12.15 -0.31 12.02
CA GLN A 31 -13.57 -0.67 12.06
C GLN A 31 -14.14 -1.04 10.69
N ARG A 32 -13.70 -0.40 9.62
CA ARG A 32 -14.12 -0.73 8.25
C ARG A 32 -13.66 -2.13 7.85
N GLY A 33 -12.44 -2.50 8.22
CA GLY A 33 -11.93 -3.85 8.01
C GLY A 33 -12.81 -4.90 8.69
N ARG A 34 -13.21 -4.65 9.93
CA ARG A 34 -14.09 -5.54 10.70
C ARG A 34 -15.51 -5.59 10.14
N ASP A 35 -16.07 -4.43 9.77
CA ASP A 35 -17.38 -4.29 9.12
C ASP A 35 -17.46 -5.10 7.82
N HIS A 36 -16.39 -5.07 7.02
CA HIS A 36 -16.28 -5.83 5.77
C HIS A 36 -15.78 -7.27 5.97
N ALA A 37 -15.61 -7.73 7.21
CA ALA A 37 -15.07 -9.05 7.55
C ALA A 37 -13.76 -9.39 6.82
N ILE A 38 -12.87 -8.41 6.69
CA ILE A 38 -11.55 -8.62 6.11
C ILE A 38 -10.77 -9.61 6.99
N PRO A 39 -10.15 -10.66 6.40
CA PRO A 39 -9.36 -11.62 7.16
C PRO A 39 -8.25 -10.96 7.98
N SER A 40 -7.82 -11.63 9.05
CA SER A 40 -6.74 -11.14 9.88
C SER A 40 -5.43 -11.00 9.12
N TYR A 41 -4.53 -10.17 9.64
CA TYR A 41 -3.17 -10.01 9.13
C TYR A 41 -2.46 -11.35 8.99
N ASN A 42 -2.55 -12.23 10.00
CA ASN A 42 -1.91 -13.54 9.95
C ASN A 42 -2.48 -14.43 8.82
N THR A 43 -3.79 -14.36 8.60
CA THR A 43 -4.42 -15.05 7.46
C THR A 43 -3.93 -14.49 6.13
N MET A 44 -3.88 -13.16 5.98
CA MET A 44 -3.42 -12.50 4.76
C MET A 44 -1.94 -12.77 4.47
N ARG A 45 -1.09 -12.87 5.50
CA ARG A 45 0.30 -13.32 5.37
C ARG A 45 0.40 -14.70 4.74
N THR A 46 -0.38 -15.66 5.26
CA THR A 46 -0.38 -17.03 4.71
C THR A 46 -0.89 -17.09 3.28
N PHE A 47 -1.90 -16.29 2.94
CA PHE A 47 -2.36 -16.14 1.55
C PHE A 47 -1.23 -15.65 0.63
N CYS A 48 -0.37 -14.76 1.13
CA CYS A 48 0.81 -14.25 0.43
C CYS A 48 2.06 -15.15 0.54
N GLY A 49 1.91 -16.40 1.03
CA GLY A 49 3.00 -17.38 1.09
C GLY A 49 3.96 -17.22 2.27
N LEU A 50 3.65 -16.36 3.24
CA LEU A 50 4.43 -16.22 4.47
C LEU A 50 4.02 -17.27 5.51
N PRO A 51 4.92 -17.68 6.42
CA PRO A 51 4.58 -18.59 7.51
C PRO A 51 3.49 -18.01 8.43
N LYS A 52 2.58 -18.87 8.90
CA LYS A 52 1.62 -18.48 9.95
C LYS A 52 2.37 -18.21 11.25
N ALA A 53 2.12 -17.06 11.87
CA ALA A 53 2.68 -16.73 13.18
C ALA A 53 1.86 -17.39 14.30
N GLU A 54 2.52 -18.07 15.22
CA GLU A 54 1.92 -18.63 16.44
C GLU A 54 2.13 -17.68 17.64
N SER A 55 3.15 -16.82 17.56
CA SER A 55 3.45 -15.80 18.55
C SER A 55 3.68 -14.42 17.92
N PHE A 56 3.51 -13.34 18.69
CA PHE A 56 3.81 -11.99 18.21
C PHE A 56 5.30 -11.80 17.87
N GLU A 57 6.21 -12.63 18.40
CA GLU A 57 7.63 -12.60 18.07
C GLU A 57 7.88 -13.12 16.64
N ASP A 58 7.03 -14.03 16.14
CA ASP A 58 7.14 -14.64 14.81
C ASP A 58 6.88 -13.62 13.69
N PHE A 59 6.28 -12.45 14.00
CA PHE A 59 6.19 -11.33 13.07
C PHE A 59 7.53 -10.62 12.83
N SER A 60 8.63 -11.07 13.46
CA SER A 60 9.98 -10.50 13.28
C SER A 60 10.54 -10.64 11.86
N ASP A 61 9.92 -11.47 11.02
CA ASP A 61 10.28 -11.62 9.62
C ASP A 61 9.91 -10.39 8.78
N MET A 62 8.79 -9.72 9.10
CA MET A 62 8.28 -8.56 8.36
C MET A 62 8.18 -7.28 9.21
N ILE A 63 8.04 -7.39 10.53
CA ILE A 63 7.97 -6.27 11.49
C ILE A 63 9.24 -6.29 12.35
N LEU A 64 10.29 -5.63 11.87
CA LEU A 64 11.63 -5.75 12.45
C LEU A 64 11.71 -5.11 13.85
N ASP A 65 11.00 -3.99 14.06
CA ASP A 65 10.98 -3.30 15.36
C ASP A 65 10.22 -4.10 16.42
N ARG A 66 10.99 -4.61 17.39
CA ARG A 66 10.47 -5.39 18.52
C ARG A 66 9.46 -4.61 19.37
N ASN A 67 9.58 -3.29 19.47
CA ASN A 67 8.62 -2.48 20.25
C ASN A 67 7.23 -2.48 19.61
N LEU A 68 7.15 -2.56 18.27
CA LEU A 68 5.87 -2.66 17.56
C LEU A 68 5.22 -4.02 17.82
N ARG A 69 6.01 -5.10 17.82
CA ARG A 69 5.53 -6.45 18.15
C ARG A 69 5.04 -6.57 19.60
N ILE A 70 5.74 -5.94 20.55
CA ILE A 70 5.25 -5.79 21.94
C ILE A 70 3.99 -4.92 21.99
N GLY A 71 3.90 -3.89 21.16
CA GLY A 71 2.69 -3.07 21.04
C GLY A 71 1.49 -3.90 20.59
N LEU A 72 1.67 -4.77 19.58
CA LEU A 72 0.63 -5.69 19.12
C LEU A 72 0.18 -6.63 20.23
N SER A 73 1.11 -7.25 20.97
CA SER A 73 0.76 -8.19 22.05
C SER A 73 0.05 -7.56 23.24
N ARG A 74 0.10 -6.22 23.37
CA ARG A 74 -0.66 -5.47 24.39
C ARG A 74 -2.07 -5.11 23.93
N ASN A 75 -2.32 -5.07 22.62
CA ASN A 75 -3.59 -4.61 22.05
C ASN A 75 -4.44 -5.75 21.46
N TYR A 76 -3.83 -6.88 21.13
CA TYR A 76 -4.49 -8.06 20.56
C TYR A 76 -4.23 -9.28 21.45
N ASN A 77 -5.23 -10.16 21.57
CA ASN A 77 -5.11 -11.37 22.39
C ASN A 77 -4.24 -12.44 21.71
N THR A 78 -4.42 -12.62 20.40
CA THR A 78 -3.69 -13.59 19.60
C THR A 78 -3.18 -12.98 18.29
N THR A 79 -2.23 -13.65 17.63
CA THR A 79 -1.75 -13.25 16.30
C THR A 79 -2.85 -13.27 15.24
N ASP A 80 -3.86 -14.14 15.42
CA ASP A 80 -5.00 -14.29 14.52
C ASP A 80 -6.05 -13.17 14.70
N ASP A 81 -5.94 -12.32 15.73
CA ASP A 81 -6.84 -11.16 15.95
C ASP A 81 -6.33 -9.86 15.29
N VAL A 82 -5.07 -9.82 14.87
CA VAL A 82 -4.46 -8.59 14.33
C VAL A 82 -5.18 -8.18 13.05
N ASP A 83 -5.79 -6.99 13.06
CA ASP A 83 -6.47 -6.44 11.88
C ASP A 83 -5.48 -6.33 10.70
N PHE A 84 -5.90 -6.75 9.49
CA PHE A 84 -5.03 -6.71 8.31
C PHE A 84 -4.43 -5.32 8.07
N TYR A 85 -5.26 -4.28 8.19
CA TYR A 85 -4.82 -2.88 8.07
C TYR A 85 -3.66 -2.56 9.03
N VAL A 86 -3.77 -2.93 10.31
CA VAL A 86 -2.74 -2.64 11.31
C VAL A 86 -1.46 -3.40 11.01
N GLY A 87 -1.54 -4.72 10.82
CA GLY A 87 -0.34 -5.53 10.57
C GLY A 87 0.39 -5.11 9.30
N SER A 88 -0.35 -4.89 8.21
CA SER A 88 0.22 -4.50 6.91
C SER A 88 0.93 -3.14 6.94
N MET A 89 0.49 -2.20 7.79
CA MET A 89 1.09 -0.87 7.93
C MET A 89 2.33 -0.87 8.84
N LEU A 90 2.50 -1.92 9.65
CA LEU A 90 3.63 -2.10 10.54
C LEU A 90 4.79 -2.87 9.90
N GLU A 91 4.57 -3.55 8.78
CA GLU A 91 5.64 -4.20 8.02
C GLU A 91 6.66 -3.18 7.52
N ASP A 92 7.93 -3.55 7.58
CA ASP A 92 9.02 -2.79 6.99
C ASP A 92 8.94 -2.86 5.45
N PRO A 93 9.15 -1.73 4.72
CA PRO A 93 9.05 -1.72 3.27
C PRO A 93 10.03 -2.67 2.59
N VAL A 94 9.58 -3.30 1.50
CA VAL A 94 10.47 -4.08 0.63
C VAL A 94 11.54 -3.19 -0.02
N LEU A 95 12.66 -3.78 -0.43
CA LEU A 95 13.74 -3.04 -1.10
C LEU A 95 13.23 -2.34 -2.37
N GLY A 96 13.41 -1.02 -2.42
CA GLY A 96 12.92 -0.19 -3.53
C GLY A 96 11.41 0.08 -3.53
N GLY A 97 10.67 -0.45 -2.56
CA GLY A 97 9.24 -0.25 -2.38
C GLY A 97 8.89 0.73 -1.26
N LEU A 98 7.59 1.00 -1.13
CA LEU A 98 7.03 1.88 -0.10
C LEU A 98 6.17 1.15 0.94
N VAL A 99 5.88 -0.13 0.71
CA VAL A 99 5.01 -0.96 1.55
C VAL A 99 5.70 -2.29 1.83
N GLY A 100 5.26 -2.98 2.89
CA GLY A 100 5.76 -4.30 3.25
C GLY A 100 5.31 -5.41 2.29
N THR A 101 5.84 -6.62 2.53
CA THR A 101 5.64 -7.81 1.69
C THR A 101 4.17 -8.18 1.52
N THR A 102 3.40 -8.24 2.61
CA THR A 102 2.00 -8.68 2.55
C THR A 102 1.15 -7.67 1.78
N LEU A 103 1.34 -6.38 2.03
CA LEU A 103 0.59 -5.34 1.32
C LEU A 103 1.00 -5.26 -0.15
N SER A 104 2.30 -5.43 -0.46
CA SER A 104 2.81 -5.51 -1.83
C SER A 104 2.19 -6.67 -2.61
N CYS A 105 2.08 -7.85 -2.00
CA CYS A 105 1.41 -9.02 -2.58
C CYS A 105 -0.05 -8.72 -2.94
N VAL A 106 -0.84 -8.19 -1.98
CA VAL A 106 -2.26 -7.89 -2.19
C VAL A 106 -2.47 -6.82 -3.26
N ILE A 107 -1.70 -5.72 -3.19
CA ILE A 107 -1.75 -4.64 -4.18
C ILE A 107 -1.34 -5.18 -5.56
N GLY A 108 -0.23 -5.93 -5.64
CA GLY A 108 0.28 -6.48 -6.89
C GLY A 108 -0.70 -7.43 -7.57
N GLU A 109 -1.31 -8.35 -6.82
CA GLU A 109 -2.35 -9.24 -7.33
C GLU A 109 -3.58 -8.46 -7.83
N GLN A 110 -4.01 -7.44 -7.09
CA GLN A 110 -5.15 -6.62 -7.51
C GLN A 110 -4.85 -5.84 -8.80
N PHE A 111 -3.70 -5.18 -8.91
CA PHE A 111 -3.31 -4.43 -10.11
C PHE A 111 -3.10 -5.36 -11.32
N LYS A 112 -2.50 -6.53 -11.11
CA LYS A 112 -2.34 -7.53 -12.17
C LYS A 112 -3.68 -7.99 -12.72
N ARG A 113 -4.65 -8.32 -11.85
CA ARG A 113 -5.99 -8.75 -12.27
C ARG A 113 -6.75 -7.64 -12.99
N LEU A 114 -6.63 -6.38 -12.54
CA LEU A 114 -7.21 -5.23 -13.23
C LEU A 114 -6.63 -5.07 -14.64
N ARG A 115 -5.32 -5.22 -14.80
CA ARG A 115 -4.65 -5.15 -16.11
C ARG A 115 -5.04 -6.31 -17.01
N ASP A 116 -4.79 -7.54 -16.54
CA ASP A 116 -4.91 -8.76 -17.35
C ASP A 116 -6.39 -9.09 -17.68
N GLY A 117 -7.32 -8.66 -16.81
CA GLY A 117 -8.77 -8.85 -16.98
C GLY A 117 -9.47 -7.74 -17.76
N ASP A 118 -8.79 -6.63 -18.06
CA ASP A 118 -9.38 -5.53 -18.82
C ASP A 118 -9.21 -5.75 -20.32
N ARG A 119 -10.32 -6.03 -21.00
CA ARG A 119 -10.36 -6.15 -22.46
C ARG A 119 -9.86 -4.88 -23.16
N PHE A 120 -10.04 -3.72 -22.55
CA PHE A 120 -9.64 -2.41 -23.07
C PHE A 120 -8.33 -1.89 -22.49
N TYR A 121 -7.55 -2.73 -21.81
CA TYR A 121 -6.21 -2.32 -21.36
C TYR A 121 -5.41 -1.78 -22.55
N TYR A 122 -4.80 -0.61 -22.39
CA TYR A 122 -4.32 0.21 -23.52
C TYR A 122 -3.22 -0.46 -24.36
N GLU A 123 -2.53 -1.46 -23.83
CA GLU A 123 -1.51 -2.23 -24.58
C GLU A 123 -2.07 -3.46 -25.29
N ASN A 124 -3.35 -3.80 -25.10
CA ASN A 124 -3.96 -4.94 -25.78
C ASN A 124 -4.07 -4.70 -27.28
N HIS A 125 -3.86 -5.78 -28.05
CA HIS A 125 -3.93 -5.74 -29.50
C HIS A 125 -5.32 -5.29 -29.97
N GLY A 126 -5.35 -4.31 -30.88
CA GLY A 126 -6.60 -3.79 -31.45
C GLY A 126 -7.27 -2.67 -30.65
N VAL A 127 -6.77 -2.32 -29.46
CA VAL A 127 -7.25 -1.13 -28.72
C VAL A 127 -6.68 0.15 -29.34
N PHE A 128 -5.37 0.17 -29.59
CA PHE A 128 -4.67 1.26 -30.27
C PHE A 128 -3.79 0.72 -31.40
N THR A 129 -3.52 1.55 -32.41
CA THR A 129 -2.50 1.25 -33.41
C THR A 129 -1.10 1.35 -32.79
N PRO A 130 -0.07 0.73 -33.40
CA PRO A 130 1.31 0.87 -32.92
C PRO A 130 1.78 2.33 -32.83
N SER A 131 1.35 3.19 -33.76
CA SER A 131 1.69 4.62 -33.75
C SER A 131 1.01 5.37 -32.61
N GLN A 132 -0.26 5.08 -32.32
CA GLN A 132 -0.97 5.66 -31.18
C GLN A 132 -0.34 5.23 -29.86
N LEU A 133 0.01 3.95 -29.72
CA LEU A 133 0.67 3.44 -28.52
C LEU A 133 2.04 4.10 -28.29
N ALA A 134 2.79 4.37 -29.36
CA ALA A 134 4.05 5.11 -29.30
C ALA A 134 3.88 6.54 -28.77
N GLU A 135 2.78 7.22 -29.10
CA GLU A 135 2.47 8.55 -28.55
C GLU A 135 2.00 8.48 -27.10
N ILE A 136 1.14 7.50 -26.76
CA ILE A 136 0.67 7.31 -25.38
C ILE A 136 1.84 7.11 -24.42
N ARG A 137 2.85 6.32 -24.82
CA ARG A 137 4.05 6.05 -24.01
C ARG A 137 4.94 7.27 -23.72
N LYS A 138 4.76 8.38 -24.46
CA LYS A 138 5.46 9.65 -24.18
C LYS A 138 4.78 10.47 -23.07
N SER A 139 3.57 10.06 -22.64
CA SER A 139 2.79 10.78 -21.64
C SER A 139 3.45 10.71 -20.27
N SER A 140 3.38 11.82 -19.53
CA SER A 140 3.81 11.90 -18.14
C SER A 140 2.84 12.76 -17.34
N LEU A 141 2.74 12.52 -16.03
CA LEU A 141 1.92 13.38 -15.17
C LEU A 141 2.41 14.83 -15.20
N SER A 142 3.72 15.05 -15.31
CA SER A 142 4.32 16.37 -15.47
C SER A 142 3.77 17.10 -16.70
N ARG A 143 3.68 16.39 -17.84
CA ARG A 143 3.11 16.96 -19.07
C ARG A 143 1.63 17.32 -18.91
N VAL A 144 0.85 16.42 -18.29
CA VAL A 144 -0.57 16.67 -18.01
C VAL A 144 -0.75 17.94 -17.18
N ILE A 145 0.08 18.15 -16.15
CA ILE A 145 0.00 19.37 -15.33
C ILE A 145 0.43 20.60 -16.15
N CYS A 146 1.52 20.53 -16.93
CA CYS A 146 1.94 21.67 -17.76
C CYS A 146 0.88 22.10 -18.78
N ASP A 147 0.17 21.14 -19.39
CA ASP A 147 -0.86 21.45 -20.39
C ASP A 147 -2.16 22.02 -19.79
N ASN A 148 -2.42 21.78 -18.49
CA ASN A 148 -3.73 22.06 -17.88
C ASN A 148 -3.67 22.93 -16.60
N GLY A 149 -2.49 23.21 -16.07
CA GLY A 149 -2.29 23.96 -14.83
C GLY A 149 -1.89 25.41 -15.10
N ASP A 150 -2.55 26.34 -14.44
CA ASP A 150 -2.17 27.76 -14.50
C ASP A 150 -0.86 28.00 -13.74
N HIS A 151 0.03 28.79 -14.33
CA HIS A 151 1.28 29.25 -13.71
C HIS A 151 2.27 28.15 -13.29
N PHE A 152 2.15 26.93 -13.86
CA PHE A 152 3.14 25.86 -13.68
C PHE A 152 4.20 25.90 -14.79
N GLU A 153 5.18 26.81 -14.65
CA GLU A 153 6.25 26.99 -15.64
C GLU A 153 7.35 25.90 -15.58
N LEU A 154 7.50 25.24 -14.43
CA LEU A 154 8.58 24.28 -14.19
C LEU A 154 8.07 23.12 -13.32
N ILE A 155 8.14 21.91 -13.84
CA ILE A 155 7.73 20.67 -13.16
C ILE A 155 8.85 19.64 -13.25
N SER A 156 9.04 18.88 -12.16
CA SER A 156 10.00 17.78 -12.13
C SER A 156 9.67 16.72 -13.19
N GLN A 157 10.69 16.28 -13.90
CA GLN A 157 10.61 15.08 -14.73
C GLN A 157 10.98 13.87 -13.86
N VAL A 158 10.21 12.79 -13.98
CA VAL A 158 10.59 11.51 -13.39
C VAL A 158 11.64 10.90 -14.31
N SER A 159 12.90 10.88 -13.87
CA SER A 159 13.94 10.11 -14.56
C SER A 159 13.58 8.63 -14.48
N THR A 160 13.21 8.03 -15.60
CA THR A 160 13.05 6.58 -15.75
C THR A 160 14.40 5.89 -15.77
#